data_AF-A0A2R6D424-F1
#
_entry.id   AF-A0A2R6D424-F1
#
_cell.length_a   1.000
_cell.length_b   1.000
_cell.length_c   1.000
_cell.angle_alpha   90.00
_cell.angle_beta   90.00
_cell.angle_gamma   90.00
#
_symmetry.space_group_name_H-M   'P 1'
#
loop_
_entity.id
_entity.type
_entity.pdbx_description
1 polymer ?
#
loop_
_entity_poly.entity_id
_entity_poly.type
_entity_poly.pdbx_seq_one_letter_code
_entity_poly.pdbx_strand_id
1 'polypeptide(L)'
;MKLRQNIRHWAAKKALTTPVVGDKARSKLVDMHTRIFLDKTDESNHDEREAHLDDFFAATMDTYVAALEASFTEAEAREVTHIQANFDFFNHGWAEMMEIPAAELEEHYRRYDDFFAANDITIDDPLGDFHPAGGVTDAPTTPDAMADGVFENAVAGFADDVYLDDGETISRGGDTEEPADVSLDDSPGVSGEDATADD
;
A
#
# COMPACT_ATOMS: atom_id res chain seq x y z
N MET A 1 -10.08 -4.89 1.14
CA MET A 1 -8.69 -5.26 1.44
C MET A 1 -8.52 -6.06 2.72
N LYS A 2 -7.95 -7.27 2.61
CA LYS A 2 -7.41 -8.04 3.75
C LYS A 2 -5.93 -7.70 3.93
N LEU A 3 -5.55 -7.15 5.08
CA LEU A 3 -4.14 -6.90 5.39
C LEU A 3 -3.62 -7.98 6.30
N ARG A 4 -2.67 -8.80 5.83
CA ARG A 4 -1.96 -9.74 6.71
C ARG A 4 -0.79 -9.05 7.38
N GLN A 5 -0.67 -9.23 8.69
CA GLN A 5 0.42 -8.72 9.52
C GLN A 5 1.31 -9.88 9.97
N ASN A 6 2.62 -9.79 9.74
CA ASN A 6 3.59 -10.84 10.08
C ASN A 6 4.96 -10.23 10.40
N ILE A 7 5.94 -11.05 10.79
CA ILE A 7 7.28 -10.58 11.20
C ILE A 7 8.00 -9.74 10.14
N ARG A 8 7.76 -10.00 8.85
CA ARG A 8 8.38 -9.27 7.74
C ARG A 8 7.87 -7.84 7.64
N HIS A 9 6.60 -7.61 7.96
CA HIS A 9 6.01 -6.27 8.00
C HIS A 9 6.65 -5.43 9.12
N TRP A 10 6.84 -6.01 10.30
CA TRP A 10 7.59 -5.38 11.37
C TRP A 10 9.06 -5.12 10.99
N ALA A 11 9.69 -6.05 10.25
CA ALA A 11 11.04 -5.86 9.75
C ALA A 11 11.15 -4.74 8.71
N ALA A 12 10.16 -4.62 7.82
CA ALA A 12 10.05 -3.52 6.86
C ALA A 12 9.90 -2.17 7.57
N LYS A 13 9.00 -2.06 8.56
CA LYS A 13 8.88 -0.89 9.44
C LYS A 13 10.23 -0.50 10.05
N LYS A 14 10.92 -1.46 10.66
CA LYS A 14 12.22 -1.25 11.30
C LYS A 14 13.29 -0.81 10.30
N ALA A 15 13.30 -1.39 9.10
CA ALA A 15 14.26 -1.05 8.05
C ALA A 15 14.04 0.38 7.52
N LEU A 16 12.79 0.77 7.26
CA LEU A 16 12.40 2.10 6.78
C LEU A 16 12.69 3.21 7.78
N THR A 17 12.53 2.92 9.08
CA THR A 17 12.77 3.89 10.16
C THR A 17 14.23 3.92 10.64
N THR A 18 15.09 3.03 10.13
CA THR A 18 16.52 3.00 10.46
C THR A 18 17.32 3.88 9.48
N PRO A 19 18.08 4.90 9.96
CA PRO A 19 18.90 5.75 9.10
C PRO A 19 19.86 4.93 8.21
N VAL A 20 20.05 5.37 6.96
CA VAL A 20 20.91 4.74 5.92
C VAL A 20 20.38 3.41 5.36
N VAL A 21 19.67 2.60 6.15
CA VAL A 21 19.00 1.38 5.67
C VAL A 21 17.70 1.71 4.94
N GLY A 22 17.02 2.78 5.37
CA GLY A 22 15.73 3.22 4.86
C GLY A 22 15.68 3.42 3.34
N ASP A 23 16.71 4.01 2.72
CA ASP A 23 16.71 4.27 1.27
C ASP A 23 16.70 2.97 0.45
N LYS A 24 17.48 1.97 0.87
CA LYS A 24 17.53 0.67 0.20
C LYS A 24 16.24 -0.12 0.44
N ALA A 25 15.73 -0.10 1.67
CA ALA A 25 14.47 -0.75 2.01
C ALA A 25 13.30 -0.15 1.22
N ARG A 26 13.23 1.18 1.14
CA ARG A 26 12.25 1.92 0.32
C ARG A 26 12.29 1.47 -1.13
N SER A 27 13.45 1.57 -1.78
CA SER A 27 13.58 1.20 -3.19
C SER A 27 13.16 -0.26 -3.45
N LYS A 28 13.42 -1.16 -2.51
CA LYS A 28 13.01 -2.56 -2.63
C LYS A 28 11.52 -2.80 -2.42
N LEU A 29 10.91 -2.09 -1.47
CA LEU A 29 9.48 -2.19 -1.24
C LEU A 29 8.69 -1.58 -2.41
N VAL A 30 9.18 -0.49 -3.00
CA VAL A 30 8.61 0.10 -4.23
C VAL A 30 8.64 -0.94 -5.36
N ASP A 31 9.83 -1.44 -5.72
CA ASP A 31 10.01 -2.47 -6.76
C ASP A 31 9.13 -3.71 -6.54
N MET A 32 9.02 -4.17 -5.29
CA MET A 32 8.14 -5.30 -4.95
C MET A 32 6.67 -4.97 -5.22
N HIS A 33 6.14 -3.84 -4.73
CA HIS A 33 4.73 -3.48 -4.92
C HIS A 33 4.41 -3.20 -6.39
N THR A 34 5.30 -2.50 -7.10
CA THR A 34 5.15 -2.28 -8.55
C THR A 34 4.99 -3.60 -9.28
N ARG A 35 5.88 -4.57 -9.05
CA ARG A 35 5.77 -5.90 -9.66
C ARG A 35 4.46 -6.62 -9.33
N ILE A 36 4.05 -6.61 -8.06
CA ILE A 36 2.79 -7.24 -7.62
C ILE A 36 1.58 -6.66 -8.35
N PHE A 37 1.50 -5.34 -8.49
CA PHE A 37 0.37 -4.72 -9.17
C PHE A 37 0.45 -4.86 -10.69
N LEU A 38 1.65 -4.84 -11.27
CA LEU A 38 1.84 -5.14 -12.69
C LEU A 38 1.39 -6.57 -13.04
N ASP A 39 1.64 -7.55 -12.17
CA ASP A 39 1.16 -8.93 -12.36
C ASP A 39 -0.38 -9.04 -12.41
N LYS A 40 -1.11 -8.03 -11.91
CA LYS A 40 -2.58 -7.96 -11.99
C LYS A 40 -3.10 -7.35 -13.30
N THR A 41 -2.24 -6.69 -14.10
CA THR A 41 -2.65 -6.06 -15.37
C THR A 41 -2.07 -6.78 -16.58
N ASP A 42 -2.63 -6.50 -17.76
CA ASP A 42 -2.15 -7.03 -19.04
C ASP A 42 -0.71 -6.57 -19.31
N GLU A 43 0.16 -7.51 -19.73
CA GLU A 43 1.57 -7.25 -20.05
C GLU A 43 1.77 -6.09 -21.03
N SER A 44 0.81 -5.84 -21.93
CA SER A 44 0.87 -4.72 -22.87
C SER A 44 0.80 -3.33 -22.22
N ASN A 45 0.36 -3.24 -20.96
CA ASN A 45 0.31 -2.00 -20.20
C ASN A 45 1.53 -1.80 -19.28
N HIS A 46 2.43 -2.79 -19.16
CA HIS A 46 3.48 -2.80 -18.13
C HIS A 46 4.42 -1.59 -18.24
N ASP A 47 5.03 -1.39 -19.41
CA ASP A 47 6.00 -0.30 -19.62
C ASP A 47 5.42 1.09 -19.26
N GLU A 48 4.14 1.32 -19.56
CA GLU A 48 3.48 2.61 -19.35
C GLU A 48 3.03 2.81 -17.88
N ARG A 49 2.70 1.72 -17.16
CA ARG A 49 2.26 1.79 -15.76
C ARG A 49 3.41 1.64 -14.76
N GLU A 50 4.48 0.94 -15.10
CA GLU A 50 5.61 0.68 -14.20
C GLU A 50 6.20 1.99 -13.66
N ALA A 51 6.51 2.94 -14.53
CA ALA A 51 7.09 4.22 -14.12
C ALA A 51 6.17 5.04 -13.21
N HIS A 52 4.86 5.02 -13.48
CA HIS A 52 3.87 5.66 -12.63
C HIS A 52 3.78 5.01 -11.26
N LEU A 53 3.66 3.68 -11.22
CA LEU A 53 3.59 2.91 -9.97
C LEU A 53 4.84 3.08 -9.12
N ASP A 54 6.03 3.11 -9.74
CA ASP A 54 7.29 3.37 -9.04
C ASP A 54 7.31 4.75 -8.38
N ASP A 55 6.96 5.81 -9.12
CA ASP A 55 6.89 7.18 -8.59
C ASP A 55 5.83 7.30 -7.49
N PHE A 56 4.65 6.71 -7.71
CA PHE A 56 3.53 6.72 -6.78
C PHE A 56 3.86 5.98 -5.48
N PHE A 57 4.35 4.74 -5.57
CA PHE A 57 4.71 3.97 -4.38
C PHE A 57 5.93 4.55 -3.66
N ALA A 58 6.85 5.19 -4.37
CA ALA A 58 7.93 5.92 -3.70
C ALA A 58 7.40 7.05 -2.82
N ALA A 59 6.36 7.76 -3.26
CA ALA A 59 5.70 8.82 -2.50
C ALA A 59 4.84 8.27 -1.35
N THR A 60 4.09 7.18 -1.53
CA THR A 60 3.30 6.60 -0.43
C THR A 60 4.16 6.02 0.69
N MET A 61 5.43 5.67 0.43
CA MET A 61 6.40 5.35 1.50
C MET A 61 6.66 6.53 2.44
N ASP A 62 6.56 7.79 1.97
CA ASP A 62 6.60 8.96 2.85
C ASP A 62 5.32 9.08 3.67
N THR A 63 4.14 8.82 3.08
CA THR A 63 2.89 8.77 3.84
C THR A 63 2.94 7.72 4.95
N TYR A 64 3.47 6.52 4.66
CA TYR A 64 3.63 5.45 5.63
C TYR A 64 4.46 5.91 6.83
N VAL A 65 5.62 6.53 6.58
CA VAL A 65 6.48 7.06 7.64
C VAL A 65 5.76 8.16 8.43
N ALA A 66 5.06 9.08 7.76
CA ALA A 66 4.31 10.15 8.42
C ALA A 66 3.17 9.59 9.32
N ALA A 67 2.49 8.53 8.89
CA ALA A 67 1.48 7.86 9.71
C ALA A 67 2.10 7.24 10.98
N LEU A 68 3.24 6.55 10.85
CA LEU A 68 3.98 6.02 12.00
C LEU A 68 4.42 7.13 12.96
N GLU A 69 4.90 8.27 12.44
CA GLU A 69 5.27 9.44 13.24
C GLU A 69 4.06 10.08 13.92
N ALA A 70 2.87 9.99 13.31
CA ALA A 70 1.59 10.37 13.89
C ALA A 70 1.05 9.34 14.92
N SER A 71 1.88 8.38 15.34
CA SER A 71 1.57 7.33 16.34
C SER A 71 0.56 6.28 15.87
N PHE A 72 0.39 6.12 14.56
CA PHE A 72 -0.38 5.01 14.02
C PHE A 72 0.38 3.71 14.27
N THR A 73 -0.37 2.62 14.47
CA THR A 73 0.21 1.28 14.44
C THR A 73 0.79 0.97 13.05
N GLU A 74 1.63 -0.05 12.98
CA GLU A 74 2.19 -0.49 11.70
C GLU A 74 1.10 -0.88 10.70
N ALA A 75 0.07 -1.58 11.19
CA ALA A 75 -1.04 -2.02 10.37
C ALA A 75 -1.91 -0.84 9.88
N GLU A 76 -2.18 0.15 10.74
CA GLU A 76 -2.90 1.36 10.33
C GLU A 76 -2.10 2.18 9.30
N ALA A 77 -0.78 2.31 9.48
CA ALA A 77 0.07 2.99 8.51
C ALA A 77 0.04 2.29 7.13
N ARG A 78 0.05 0.95 7.10
CA ARG A 78 -0.16 0.20 5.86
C ARG A 78 -1.55 0.42 5.30
N GLU A 79 -2.58 0.34 6.12
CA GLU A 79 -3.97 0.54 5.69
C GLU A 79 -4.15 1.90 5.01
N VAL A 80 -3.60 2.97 5.60
CA VAL A 80 -3.56 4.32 5.00
C VAL A 80 -2.97 4.29 3.59
N THR A 81 -1.80 3.67 3.39
CA THR A 81 -1.15 3.63 2.07
C THR A 81 -1.87 2.78 1.03
N HIS A 82 -2.48 1.67 1.45
CA HIS A 82 -3.28 0.87 0.53
C HIS A 82 -4.59 1.59 0.15
N ILE A 83 -5.21 2.34 1.07
CA ILE A 83 -6.35 3.20 0.76
C ILE A 83 -5.95 4.26 -0.27
N GLN A 84 -4.79 4.92 -0.09
CA GLN A 84 -4.25 5.84 -1.10
C GLN A 84 -4.06 5.18 -2.47
N ALA A 85 -3.49 3.98 -2.52
CA ALA A 85 -3.32 3.24 -3.78
C ALA A 85 -4.67 2.97 -4.46
N ASN A 86 -5.72 2.63 -3.70
CA ASN A 86 -7.06 2.43 -4.25
C ASN A 86 -7.67 3.73 -4.81
N PHE A 87 -7.36 4.91 -4.26
CA PHE A 87 -7.78 6.18 -4.86
C PHE A 87 -7.11 6.41 -6.22
N ASP A 88 -5.81 6.13 -6.31
CA ASP A 88 -5.07 6.26 -7.56
C ASP A 88 -5.58 5.29 -8.64
N PHE A 89 -5.75 4.01 -8.28
CA PHE A 89 -6.30 3.01 -9.19
C PHE A 89 -7.73 3.35 -9.63
N PHE A 90 -8.54 3.91 -8.72
CA PHE A 90 -9.88 4.40 -9.04
C PHE A 90 -9.82 5.55 -10.07
N ASN A 91 -8.95 6.53 -9.86
CA ASN A 91 -8.79 7.68 -10.75
C ASN A 91 -8.30 7.28 -12.14
N HIS A 92 -7.40 6.29 -12.22
CA HIS A 92 -6.94 5.74 -13.48
C HIS A 92 -7.90 4.70 -14.08
N GLY A 93 -8.88 4.21 -13.33
CA GLY A 93 -9.81 3.18 -13.76
C GLY A 93 -9.16 1.80 -13.93
N TRP A 94 -8.18 1.47 -13.10
CA TRP A 94 -7.52 0.16 -13.07
C TRP A 94 -8.24 -0.79 -12.12
N ALA A 95 -9.46 -1.19 -12.50
CA ALA A 95 -10.34 -2.02 -11.69
C ALA A 95 -9.69 -3.35 -11.24
N GLU A 96 -8.78 -3.90 -12.05
CA GLU A 96 -8.04 -5.13 -11.76
C GLU A 96 -7.06 -4.98 -10.59
N MET A 97 -6.60 -3.76 -10.32
CA MET A 97 -5.67 -3.44 -9.23
C MET A 97 -6.38 -3.07 -7.92
N MET A 98 -7.67 -2.71 -7.98
CA MET A 98 -8.45 -2.32 -6.81
C MET A 98 -8.51 -3.45 -5.78
N GLU A 99 -8.21 -3.10 -4.53
CA GLU A 99 -8.26 -3.99 -3.36
C GLU A 99 -9.46 -3.68 -2.46
N ILE A 100 -10.18 -2.59 -2.72
CA ILE A 100 -11.39 -2.14 -2.04
C ILE A 100 -12.46 -1.88 -3.12
N PRO A 101 -13.73 -2.25 -2.91
CA PRO A 101 -14.77 -1.93 -3.86
C PRO A 101 -14.89 -0.42 -4.04
N ALA A 102 -15.08 0.04 -5.29
CA ALA A 102 -15.21 1.47 -5.58
C ALA A 102 -16.30 2.18 -4.75
N ALA A 103 -17.39 1.47 -4.43
CA ALA A 103 -18.49 1.97 -3.61
C ALA A 103 -18.12 2.19 -2.12
N GLU A 104 -17.01 1.62 -1.65
CA GLU A 104 -16.56 1.68 -0.26
C GLU A 104 -15.41 2.69 -0.05
N LEU A 105 -14.89 3.33 -1.11
CA LEU A 105 -13.77 4.29 -1.01
C LEU A 105 -14.05 5.43 -0.04
N GLU A 106 -15.26 6.00 -0.08
CA GLU A 106 -15.63 7.11 0.81
C GLU A 106 -15.74 6.65 2.28
N GLU A 107 -16.08 5.39 2.53
CA GLU A 107 -16.11 4.82 3.88
C GLU A 107 -14.69 4.60 4.42
N HIS A 108 -13.78 4.11 3.57
CA HIS A 108 -12.36 3.97 3.91
C HIS A 108 -11.68 5.33 4.11
N TYR A 109 -11.98 6.33 3.27
CA TYR A 109 -11.51 7.69 3.48
C TYR A 109 -11.90 8.22 4.87
N ARG A 110 -13.17 8.06 5.26
CA ARG A 110 -13.69 8.55 6.55
C ARG A 110 -13.04 7.90 7.77
N ARG A 111 -12.45 6.71 7.63
CA ARG A 111 -11.77 6.01 8.74
C ARG A 111 -10.53 6.76 9.21
N TYR A 112 -9.87 7.48 8.30
CA TYR A 112 -8.64 8.22 8.54
C TYR A 112 -8.77 9.69 8.13
N ASP A 113 -9.97 10.28 8.19
CA ASP A 113 -10.24 11.61 7.65
C ASP A 113 -9.35 12.69 8.28
N ASP A 114 -9.11 12.62 9.59
CA ASP A 114 -8.23 13.55 10.31
C ASP A 114 -6.81 13.52 9.76
N PHE A 115 -6.27 12.33 9.46
CA PHE A 115 -4.93 12.20 8.89
C PHE A 115 -4.90 12.62 7.42
N PHE A 116 -5.87 12.18 6.62
CA PHE A 116 -5.95 12.56 5.21
C PHE A 116 -6.14 14.06 5.04
N ALA A 117 -7.05 14.68 5.78
CA ALA A 117 -7.28 16.12 5.74
C ALA A 117 -6.08 16.93 6.27
N ALA A 118 -5.32 16.40 7.23
CA ALA A 118 -4.12 17.07 7.73
C ALA A 118 -2.96 17.11 6.73
N ASN A 119 -2.99 16.25 5.71
CA ASN A 119 -1.96 16.15 4.67
C ASN A 119 -2.53 16.39 3.25
N ASP A 120 -3.70 17.02 3.14
CA ASP A 120 -4.39 17.33 1.88
C ASP A 120 -4.61 16.12 0.93
N ILE A 121 -4.65 14.90 1.49
CA ILE A 121 -4.94 13.67 0.73
C ILE A 121 -6.45 13.59 0.49
N THR A 122 -6.85 13.37 -0.76
CA THR A 122 -8.26 13.18 -1.15
C THR A 122 -8.40 12.01 -2.11
N ILE A 123 -9.63 11.61 -2.44
CA ILE A 123 -9.85 10.59 -3.48
C ILE A 123 -9.34 11.09 -4.84
N ASP A 124 -9.57 12.38 -5.17
CA ASP A 124 -9.16 12.96 -6.46
C ASP A 124 -7.66 13.32 -6.51
N ASP A 125 -7.02 13.54 -5.36
CA ASP A 125 -5.58 13.78 -5.19
C ASP A 125 -5.02 12.84 -4.10
N PRO A 126 -4.65 11.60 -4.47
CA PRO A 126 -4.26 10.58 -3.51
C PRO A 126 -2.97 10.89 -2.75
N LEU A 127 -2.10 11.77 -3.27
CA LEU A 127 -0.80 12.08 -2.67
C LEU A 127 -0.84 13.34 -1.80
N GLY A 128 -1.66 14.34 -2.14
CA GLY A 128 -1.75 15.58 -1.35
C GLY A 128 -0.38 16.21 -1.10
N ASP A 129 -0.04 16.46 0.17
CA ASP A 129 1.25 17.02 0.58
C ASP A 129 2.47 16.13 0.25
N PHE A 130 2.26 14.83 -0.02
CA PHE A 130 3.33 13.89 -0.35
C PHE A 130 3.69 13.88 -1.84
N HIS A 131 3.11 14.77 -2.65
CA HIS A 131 3.42 14.85 -4.06
C HIS A 131 4.93 15.13 -4.29
N PRO A 132 5.64 14.29 -5.07
CA PRO A 132 7.05 14.52 -5.34
C PRO A 132 7.24 15.82 -6.13
N ALA A 133 8.29 16.59 -5.83
CA ALA A 133 8.58 17.86 -6.49
C ALA A 133 8.77 17.74 -8.02
N GLY A 134 9.15 16.55 -8.50
CA GLY A 134 9.28 16.22 -9.92
C GLY A 134 7.97 15.83 -10.61
N GLY A 135 6.87 15.68 -9.86
CA GLY A 135 5.64 15.04 -10.33
C GLY A 135 5.72 13.52 -10.30
N VAL A 136 4.58 12.88 -10.57
CA VAL A 136 4.45 11.44 -10.83
C VAL A 136 4.34 11.26 -12.33
N THR A 137 5.03 10.26 -12.89
CA THR A 137 4.94 9.96 -14.32
C THR A 137 3.49 9.66 -14.73
N ASP A 138 2.98 10.26 -15.80
CA ASP A 138 1.61 10.00 -16.28
C ASP A 138 1.46 8.55 -16.76
N ALA A 139 0.29 7.95 -16.50
CA ALA A 139 -0.07 6.63 -17.01
C ALA A 139 -1.44 6.60 -17.71
N PRO A 140 -1.71 5.58 -18.55
CA PRO A 140 -2.98 5.48 -19.26
C PRO A 140 -4.17 5.29 -18.32
N THR A 141 -5.23 6.07 -18.56
CA THR A 141 -6.49 5.94 -17.82
C THR A 141 -7.51 5.12 -18.60
N THR A 142 -8.17 4.18 -17.93
CA THR A 142 -9.29 3.37 -18.42
C THR A 142 -10.55 3.55 -17.55
N PRO A 143 -11.07 4.77 -17.36
CA PRO A 143 -12.14 5.04 -16.40
C PRO A 143 -13.44 4.26 -16.68
N ASP A 144 -13.74 3.98 -17.95
CA ASP A 144 -14.90 3.16 -18.32
C ASP A 144 -14.81 1.71 -17.79
N ALA A 145 -13.59 1.20 -17.56
CA ALA A 145 -13.38 -0.13 -17.01
C ALA A 145 -13.86 -0.26 -15.55
N MET A 146 -14.07 0.85 -14.83
CA MET A 146 -14.64 0.81 -13.47
C MET A 146 -16.13 0.44 -13.45
N ALA A 147 -16.87 0.73 -14.52
CA ALA A 147 -18.30 0.42 -14.59
C ALA A 147 -18.56 -1.06 -14.86
N ASP A 148 -17.70 -1.68 -15.67
CA ASP A 148 -17.82 -3.08 -16.12
C ASP A 148 -16.78 -4.01 -15.45
N GLY A 149 -15.96 -3.48 -14.55
CA GLY A 149 -14.74 -4.11 -14.05
C GLY A 149 -14.97 -5.33 -13.18
N VAL A 150 -14.07 -6.31 -13.34
CA VAL A 150 -13.98 -7.45 -12.42
C VAL A 150 -13.02 -7.04 -11.30
N PHE A 151 -13.58 -6.75 -10.13
CA PHE A 151 -12.80 -6.43 -8.93
C PHE A 151 -12.32 -7.71 -8.23
N GLU A 152 -11.45 -8.48 -8.90
CA GLU A 152 -11.02 -9.82 -8.42
C GLU A 152 -10.42 -9.77 -7.01
N ASN A 153 -9.73 -8.68 -6.69
CA ASN A 153 -9.02 -8.47 -5.44
C ASN A 153 -9.85 -7.70 -4.38
N ALA A 154 -11.05 -7.23 -4.72
CA ALA A 154 -11.90 -6.46 -3.81
C ALA A 154 -13.12 -7.25 -3.35
N VAL A 155 -13.16 -7.61 -2.07
CA VAL A 155 -14.26 -8.35 -1.47
C VAL A 155 -15.02 -7.45 -0.50
N ALA A 156 -16.27 -7.12 -0.81
CA ALA A 156 -17.09 -6.20 -0.03
C ALA A 156 -17.34 -6.64 1.43
N GLY A 157 -17.52 -5.65 2.31
CA GLY A 157 -18.21 -5.81 3.59
C GLY A 157 -17.34 -6.13 4.82
N PHE A 158 -16.33 -5.31 5.14
CA PHE A 158 -15.56 -5.35 6.40
C PHE A 158 -14.95 -6.71 6.78
N ALA A 159 -14.94 -7.68 5.85
CA ALA A 159 -13.95 -8.74 5.78
C ALA A 159 -12.55 -8.17 5.46
N ASP A 160 -12.51 -6.86 5.27
CA ASP A 160 -11.38 -6.02 5.00
C ASP A 160 -10.90 -5.38 6.29
N ASP A 161 -10.14 -6.17 7.04
CA ASP A 161 -9.55 -5.80 8.32
C ASP A 161 -8.09 -6.28 8.34
N VAL A 162 -7.36 -5.87 9.36
CA VAL A 162 -6.03 -6.36 9.64
C VAL A 162 -6.16 -7.74 10.28
N TYR A 163 -5.43 -8.69 9.72
CA TYR A 163 -5.33 -10.06 10.18
C TYR A 163 -3.89 -10.35 10.59
N LEU A 164 -3.65 -10.54 11.89
CA LEU A 164 -2.37 -10.98 12.42
C LEU A 164 -2.17 -12.46 12.10
N ASP A 165 -1.04 -12.78 11.46
CA ASP A 165 -0.51 -14.12 11.26
C ASP A 165 0.79 -14.28 12.07
N ASP A 166 0.73 -15.09 13.13
CA ASP A 166 1.88 -15.43 13.98
C ASP A 166 2.64 -16.69 13.52
N GLY A 167 2.27 -17.25 12.36
CA GLY A 167 2.82 -18.49 11.81
C GLY A 167 2.10 -19.76 12.27
N GLU A 168 1.21 -19.68 13.26
CA GLU A 168 0.36 -20.80 13.70
C GLU A 168 -1.14 -20.51 13.54
N THR A 169 -1.57 -19.25 13.74
CA THR A 169 -2.98 -18.83 13.70
C THR A 169 -3.14 -17.46 13.03
N ILE A 170 -4.20 -17.33 12.23
CA ILE A 170 -4.65 -16.04 11.69
C ILE A 170 -5.77 -15.49 12.59
N SER A 171 -5.61 -14.28 13.12
CA SER A 171 -6.59 -13.61 13.99
C SER A 171 -6.85 -12.18 13.54
N ARG A 172 -8.09 -11.70 13.67
CA ARG A 172 -8.47 -10.31 13.33
C ARG A 172 -7.93 -9.36 14.41
N GLY A 173 -7.15 -8.35 14.04
CA GLY A 173 -6.65 -7.31 14.95
C GLY A 173 -5.51 -6.45 14.37
N GLY A 174 -5.42 -5.20 14.85
CA GLY A 174 -4.38 -4.21 14.52
C GLY A 174 -3.58 -3.67 15.73
N ASP A 175 -4.01 -3.95 16.96
CA ASP A 175 -3.39 -3.45 18.22
C ASP A 175 -2.27 -4.37 18.75
N THR A 176 -1.65 -5.19 17.91
CA THR A 176 -0.58 -6.11 18.37
C THR A 176 0.72 -5.36 18.59
N GLU A 177 1.32 -5.53 19.76
CA GLU A 177 2.63 -4.95 20.07
C GLU A 177 3.70 -5.49 19.13
N GLU A 178 4.61 -4.60 18.72
CA GLU A 178 5.79 -4.97 17.92
C GLU A 178 6.60 -6.08 18.62
N PRO A 179 6.96 -7.16 17.90
CA PRO A 179 7.79 -8.21 18.48
C PRO A 179 9.14 -7.68 18.97
N ALA A 180 9.62 -8.15 20.12
CA ALA A 180 10.86 -7.66 20.72
C ALA A 180 12.14 -7.97 19.90
N ASP A 181 12.09 -8.97 19.02
CA ASP A 181 13.27 -9.54 18.33
C ASP A 181 13.09 -9.55 16.80
N VAL A 182 12.72 -8.40 16.23
CA VAL A 182 12.59 -8.21 14.78
C VAL A 182 13.99 -8.05 14.15
N SER A 183 14.38 -8.94 13.23
CA SER A 183 15.62 -8.78 12.46
C SER A 183 15.41 -7.89 11.24
N LEU A 184 16.43 -7.10 10.87
CA LEU A 184 16.42 -6.39 9.58
C LEU A 184 16.50 -7.36 8.39
N ASP A 185 17.09 -8.53 8.59
CA ASP A 185 17.21 -9.55 7.55
C ASP A 185 15.84 -10.13 7.15
N ASP A 186 14.82 -10.01 8.01
CA ASP A 186 13.46 -10.47 7.70
C ASP A 186 12.70 -9.47 6.79
N SER A 187 13.24 -8.27 6.57
CA SER A 187 12.64 -7.28 5.69
C SER A 187 12.70 -7.76 4.24
N PRO A 188 11.61 -7.62 3.46
CA PRO A 188 11.62 -7.92 2.03
C PRO A 188 12.79 -7.23 1.32
N GLY A 189 13.55 -7.99 0.52
CA GLY A 189 14.68 -7.50 -0.25
C GLY A 189 15.98 -7.22 0.53
N VAL A 190 16.01 -7.46 1.86
CA VAL A 190 17.24 -7.37 2.68
C VAL A 190 17.94 -8.72 2.79
N SER A 191 17.20 -9.83 2.96
CA SER A 191 17.68 -11.20 2.71
C SER A 191 17.25 -11.66 1.31
N GLY A 192 18.07 -12.49 0.67
CA GLY A 192 17.99 -12.81 -0.77
C GLY A 192 16.84 -13.72 -1.22
N GLU A 193 15.75 -13.81 -0.44
CA GLU A 193 14.55 -14.56 -0.82
C GLU A 193 13.42 -13.56 -1.14
N ASP A 194 13.05 -13.47 -2.43
CA ASP A 194 11.90 -12.67 -2.87
C ASP A 194 10.60 -13.28 -2.33
N ALA A 195 9.74 -12.44 -1.74
CA ALA A 195 8.45 -12.84 -1.19
C ALA A 195 7.31 -12.61 -2.20
N THR A 196 6.39 -13.56 -2.27
CA THR A 196 5.05 -13.38 -2.84
C THR A 196 4.21 -12.54 -1.88
N ALA A 197 3.54 -11.49 -2.37
CA ALA A 197 2.57 -10.77 -1.55
C ALA A 197 1.36 -11.65 -1.23
N ASP A 198 0.78 -11.37 -0.06
CA ASP A 198 -0.34 -12.08 0.52
C ASP A 198 -1.54 -12.17 -0.42
N ASP A 199 -1.91 -13.42 -0.73
CA ASP A 199 -3.18 -13.86 -1.32
C ASP A 199 -4.19 -14.18 -0.20
#